data_AF-A0A8J6NZ66-F1
#
_entry.id   AF-A0A8J6NZ66-F1
#
_cell.length_a   1.000
_cell.length_b   1.000
_cell.length_c   1.000
_cell.angle_alpha   90.00
_cell.angle_beta   90.00
_cell.angle_gamma   90.00
#
_symmetry.space_group_name_H-M   'P 1'
#
loop_
_entity.id
_entity.type
_entity.pdbx_description
1 polymer ?
#
loop_
_entity_poly.entity_id
_entity_poly.type
_entity_poly.pdbx_seq_one_letter_code
_entity_poly.pdbx_strand_id
1 'polypeptide(L)'
;MMENTALLWPRTRGWDDKRFVTPHGWTAAEVFHLLRDALVYEKDGALVIGLGIPEEWKDKPFSVKKLPTYFGKADITYDPQTKQLQVSTERTPENGIHSKLPFDVTIVRQDG
;
A
#
# COMPACT_ATOMS: atom_id res chain seq x y z
N MET A 1 -5.30 -12.48 -17.47
CA MET A 1 -4.65 -13.61 -18.16
C MET A 1 -4.63 -13.34 -19.65
N MET A 2 -3.57 -12.70 -20.14
CA MET A 2 -3.34 -12.51 -21.57
C MET A 2 -1.84 -12.71 -21.83
N GLU A 3 -1.34 -13.87 -21.40
CA GLU A 3 0.03 -14.27 -21.67
C GLU A 3 0.00 -15.52 -22.54
N ASN A 4 0.21 -15.29 -23.84
CA ASN A 4 0.63 -16.28 -24.83
C ASN A 4 -0.27 -17.50 -25.09
N THR A 5 -1.60 -17.34 -25.11
CA THR A 5 -2.51 -18.44 -25.50
C THR A 5 -2.40 -18.85 -26.97
N ALA A 6 -1.88 -17.97 -27.85
CA ALA A 6 -1.91 -18.18 -29.30
C ALA A 6 -0.59 -18.63 -29.94
N LEU A 7 0.54 -18.66 -29.21
CA LEU A 7 1.87 -18.99 -29.77
C LEU A 7 2.24 -18.21 -31.06
N LEU A 8 1.62 -17.05 -31.30
CA LEU A 8 1.84 -16.23 -32.50
C LEU A 8 3.08 -15.34 -32.37
N TRP A 9 3.42 -14.93 -31.15
CA TRP A 9 4.53 -14.02 -30.85
C TRP A 9 5.94 -14.54 -31.20
N PRO A 10 6.24 -15.84 -31.06
CA PRO A 10 7.52 -16.40 -31.51
C PRO A 10 7.75 -16.30 -33.03
N ARG A 11 6.69 -16.14 -33.85
CA ARG A 11 6.79 -16.11 -35.32
C ARG A 11 7.00 -14.71 -35.90
N THR A 12 6.83 -13.65 -35.13
CA THR A 12 6.95 -12.25 -35.58
C THR A 12 8.18 -11.53 -35.05
N ARG A 13 8.90 -12.09 -34.06
CA ARG A 13 10.17 -11.53 -33.55
C ARG A 13 11.36 -12.04 -34.35
N GLY A 14 11.58 -11.48 -35.55
CA GLY A 14 12.73 -11.81 -36.39
C GLY A 14 14.08 -11.28 -35.89
N TRP A 15 14.13 -10.37 -34.90
CA TRP A 15 15.36 -9.66 -34.51
C TRP A 15 15.62 -9.51 -33.00
N ASP A 16 14.75 -10.01 -32.12
CA ASP A 16 14.87 -9.90 -30.65
C ASP A 16 15.12 -11.29 -30.05
N ASP A 17 16.40 -11.69 -29.94
CA ASP A 17 16.87 -12.96 -29.36
C ASP A 17 16.94 -12.89 -27.82
N LYS A 18 15.82 -12.54 -27.18
CA LYS A 18 15.71 -12.60 -25.71
C LYS A 18 15.29 -13.98 -25.29
N ARG A 19 16.23 -14.71 -24.70
CA ARG A 19 16.09 -16.10 -24.22
C ARG A 19 15.03 -16.30 -23.13
N PHE A 20 14.59 -15.23 -22.46
CA PHE A 20 13.61 -15.28 -21.37
C PHE A 20 12.61 -14.12 -21.46
N VAL A 21 11.34 -14.41 -21.16
CA VAL A 21 10.31 -13.39 -20.94
C VAL A 21 10.56 -12.80 -19.55
N THR A 22 11.06 -11.57 -19.48
CA THR A 22 11.12 -10.81 -18.23
C THR A 22 9.70 -10.51 -17.77
N PRO A 23 9.34 -10.73 -16.49
CA PRO A 23 8.00 -10.42 -16.01
C PRO A 23 7.69 -8.95 -16.29
N HIS A 24 6.70 -8.77 -17.15
CA HIS A 24 6.06 -7.53 -17.54
C HIS A 24 5.77 -6.70 -16.28
N GLY A 25 5.86 -5.38 -16.39
CA GLY A 25 5.68 -4.46 -15.25
C GLY A 25 4.36 -4.63 -14.48
N TRP A 26 3.38 -5.36 -15.02
CA TRP A 26 2.14 -5.71 -14.31
C TRP A 26 2.41 -6.49 -13.01
N THR A 27 3.26 -7.52 -13.01
CA THR A 27 3.54 -8.27 -11.77
C THR A 27 4.17 -7.37 -10.71
N ALA A 28 5.07 -6.47 -11.10
CA ALA A 28 5.65 -5.49 -10.19
C ALA A 28 4.57 -4.53 -9.65
N ALA A 29 3.68 -4.03 -10.51
CA ALA A 29 2.58 -3.16 -10.12
C ALA A 29 1.64 -3.85 -9.11
N GLU A 30 1.28 -5.11 -9.33
CA GLU A 30 0.46 -5.89 -8.40
C GLU A 30 1.13 -6.04 -7.02
N VAL A 31 2.43 -6.32 -6.99
CA VAL A 31 3.19 -6.40 -5.73
C VAL A 31 3.20 -5.05 -5.01
N PHE A 32 3.37 -3.93 -5.72
CA PHE A 32 3.29 -2.60 -5.12
C PHE A 32 1.90 -2.26 -4.60
N HIS A 33 0.84 -2.64 -5.32
CA HIS A 33 -0.54 -2.46 -4.85
C HIS A 33 -0.82 -3.28 -3.59
N LEU A 34 -0.39 -4.54 -3.56
CA LEU A 34 -0.52 -5.39 -2.37
C LEU A 34 0.25 -4.83 -1.17
N LEU A 35 1.49 -4.39 -1.38
CA LEU A 35 2.29 -3.78 -0.31
C LEU A 35 1.64 -2.49 0.20
N ARG A 36 1.13 -1.65 -0.71
CA ARG A 36 0.39 -0.46 -0.35
C ARG A 36 -0.82 -0.81 0.51
N ASP A 37 -1.66 -1.74 0.07
CA ASP A 37 -2.89 -2.10 0.77
C ASP A 37 -2.64 -2.80 2.11
N ALA A 38 -1.51 -3.50 2.25
CA ALA A 38 -1.05 -4.03 3.52
C ALA A 38 -0.75 -2.92 4.55
N LEU A 39 -0.26 -1.77 4.09
CA LEU A 39 0.02 -0.61 4.93
C LEU A 39 -1.23 0.25 5.14
N VAL A 40 -1.92 0.60 4.05
CA VAL A 40 -3.04 1.53 4.02
C VAL A 40 -3.94 1.23 2.82
N TYR A 41 -5.25 1.20 3.04
CA TYR A 41 -6.22 1.14 1.96
C TYR A 41 -7.45 1.99 2.29
N GLU A 42 -8.18 2.37 1.25
CA GLU A 42 -9.41 3.13 1.33
C GLU A 42 -10.60 2.22 1.14
N LYS A 43 -11.59 2.36 2.02
CA LYS A 43 -12.82 1.58 1.93
C LYS A 43 -13.97 2.41 2.44
N ASP A 44 -15.05 2.47 1.65
CA ASP A 44 -16.30 3.12 2.02
C ASP A 44 -16.08 4.54 2.58
N GLY A 45 -15.25 5.37 1.94
CA GLY A 45 -14.99 6.75 2.38
C GLY A 45 -14.12 6.90 3.65
N ALA A 46 -13.56 5.82 4.17
CA ALA A 46 -12.62 5.81 5.29
C ALA A 46 -11.19 5.45 4.86
N LEU A 47 -10.21 5.88 5.66
CA LEU A 47 -8.81 5.46 5.54
C LEU A 47 -8.52 4.36 6.56
N VAL A 48 -8.15 3.17 6.10
CA VAL A 48 -7.84 2.02 6.96
C VAL A 48 -6.34 1.77 6.97
N ILE A 49 -5.76 1.60 8.15
CA ILE A 49 -4.31 1.50 8.34
C ILE A 49 -3.93 0.18 9.00
N GLY A 50 -2.92 -0.48 8.45
CA GLY A 50 -2.11 -1.47 9.16
C GLY A 50 -2.63 -2.90 9.17
N LEU A 51 -3.47 -3.30 8.20
CA LEU A 51 -4.00 -4.67 8.12
C LEU A 51 -2.90 -5.73 7.93
N GLY A 52 -1.82 -5.38 7.24
CA GLY A 52 -0.67 -6.26 7.01
C GLY A 52 0.52 -6.00 7.93
N ILE A 53 0.37 -5.16 8.96
CA ILE A 53 1.45 -4.90 9.92
C ILE A 53 1.49 -6.04 10.95
N PRO A 54 2.64 -6.70 11.14
CA PRO A 54 2.75 -7.81 12.09
C PRO A 54 2.79 -7.33 13.55
N GLU A 55 2.35 -8.17 14.47
CA GLU A 55 2.33 -7.85 15.91
C GLU A 55 3.73 -7.58 16.48
N GLU A 56 4.78 -8.18 15.91
CA GLU A 56 6.17 -7.95 16.31
C GLU A 56 6.66 -6.51 16.10
N TRP A 57 5.88 -5.66 15.42
CA TRP A 57 6.14 -4.22 15.24
C TRP A 57 5.52 -3.37 16.33
N LYS A 58 4.73 -3.94 17.25
CA LYS A 58 4.07 -3.23 18.35
C LYS A 58 5.01 -2.35 19.17
N ASP A 59 6.22 -2.85 19.42
CA ASP A 59 7.24 -2.15 20.22
C ASP A 59 8.28 -1.42 19.36
N LYS A 60 8.02 -1.28 18.05
CA LYS A 60 8.93 -0.65 17.09
C LYS A 60 8.27 0.56 16.43
N PRO A 61 8.97 1.71 16.32
CA PRO A 61 8.44 2.84 15.57
C PRO A 61 8.43 2.52 14.07
N PHE A 62 7.40 2.98 13.36
CA PHE A 62 7.34 2.90 11.90
C PHE A 62 6.65 4.14 11.33
N SER A 63 6.95 4.45 10.07
CA SER A 63 6.30 5.54 9.37
C SER A 63 6.20 5.30 7.87
N VAL A 64 5.17 5.88 7.27
CA VAL A 64 4.96 5.94 5.82
C VAL A 64 4.69 7.39 5.47
N LYS A 65 5.39 7.91 4.45
CA LYS A 65 5.30 9.31 4.05
C LYS A 65 4.85 9.45 2.60
N LYS A 66 4.04 10.46 2.33
CA LYS A 66 3.53 10.86 1.02
C LYS A 66 2.86 9.71 0.26
N LEU A 67 2.17 8.82 0.98
CA LEU A 67 1.47 7.71 0.37
C LEU A 67 0.27 8.25 -0.42
N PRO A 68 0.13 7.93 -1.72
CA PRO A 68 -1.02 8.41 -2.49
C PRO A 68 -2.29 7.69 -2.04
N THR A 69 -3.29 8.48 -1.66
CA THR A 69 -4.63 8.00 -1.28
C THR A 69 -5.74 8.75 -2.02
N TYR A 70 -6.98 8.27 -1.93
CA TYR A 70 -8.16 9.01 -2.39
C TYR A 70 -8.32 10.34 -1.66
N PHE A 71 -7.72 10.51 -0.48
CA PHE A 71 -7.76 11.74 0.29
C PHE A 71 -6.50 12.61 0.08
N GLY A 72 -5.76 12.36 -1.00
CA GLY A 72 -4.48 13.01 -1.28
C GLY A 72 -3.31 12.27 -0.65
N LYS A 73 -2.18 12.94 -0.43
CA LYS A 73 -1.03 12.34 0.24
C LYS A 73 -1.34 12.11 1.71
N ALA A 74 -0.99 10.91 2.20
CA ALA A 74 -1.09 10.54 3.59
C ALA A 74 0.30 10.34 4.22
N ASP A 75 0.47 10.89 5.41
CA ASP A 75 1.62 10.66 6.28
C ASP A 75 1.13 9.93 7.53
N ILE A 76 1.80 8.82 7.86
CA ILE A 76 1.46 7.97 9.00
C ILE A 76 2.73 7.75 9.81
N THR A 77 2.64 7.94 11.13
CA THR A 77 3.73 7.68 12.06
C THR A 77 3.17 6.95 13.27
N TYR A 78 3.78 5.83 13.64
CA TYR A 78 3.48 5.13 14.89
C TYR A 78 4.61 5.31 15.90
N ASP A 79 4.22 5.67 17.12
CA ASP A 79 5.12 5.74 18.27
C ASP A 79 4.74 4.66 19.30
N PRO A 80 5.62 3.66 19.54
CA PRO A 80 5.36 2.59 20.49
C PRO A 80 5.35 3.04 21.95
N GLN A 81 6.01 4.15 22.30
CA GLN A 81 6.06 4.64 23.69
C GLN A 81 4.71 5.21 24.11
N THR A 82 4.08 5.97 23.21
CA THR A 82 2.79 6.60 23.45
C THR A 82 1.62 5.77 22.93
N LYS A 83 1.89 4.71 22.15
CA LYS A 83 0.91 3.91 21.40
C LYS A 83 0.02 4.77 20.50
N GLN A 84 0.60 5.85 19.95
CA GLN A 84 -0.12 6.78 19.10
C GLN A 84 0.16 6.51 17.64
N LEU A 85 -0.92 6.50 16.85
CA LEU A 85 -0.87 6.49 15.40
C LEU A 85 -1.22 7.90 14.91
N GLN A 86 -0.20 8.65 14.56
CA GLN A 86 -0.34 9.99 13.99
C GLN A 86 -0.63 9.89 12.50
N VAL A 87 -1.71 10.52 12.05
CA VAL A 87 -2.17 10.45 10.66
C VAL A 87 -2.48 11.85 10.14
N SER A 88 -1.90 12.20 9.01
CA SER A 88 -2.21 13.43 8.27
C SER A 88 -2.62 13.09 6.84
N THR A 89 -3.64 13.77 6.34
CA THR A 89 -4.18 13.62 4.98
C THR A 89 -4.55 15.00 4.43
N GLU A 90 -4.30 15.23 3.14
CA GLU A 90 -4.64 16.51 2.48
C GLU A 90 -6.16 16.80 2.48
N ARG A 91 -6.98 15.75 2.43
CA ARG A 91 -8.44 15.82 2.59
C ARG A 91 -8.89 14.98 3.77
N THR A 92 -9.95 15.39 4.44
CA THR A 92 -10.57 14.63 5.53
C THR A 92 -11.35 13.44 4.96
N PRO A 93 -11.10 12.20 5.39
CA PRO A 93 -11.97 11.08 5.07
C PRO A 93 -13.36 11.27 5.71
N GLU A 94 -14.43 11.10 4.93
CA GLU A 94 -15.82 11.31 5.39
C GLU A 94 -16.18 10.36 6.54
N ASN A 95 -15.74 9.11 6.44
CA ASN A 95 -15.98 8.08 7.45
C ASN A 95 -14.80 7.90 8.43
N GLY A 96 -13.86 8.85 8.42
CA GLY A 96 -12.76 8.89 9.39
C GLY A 96 -11.61 7.93 9.08
N ILE A 97 -10.77 7.70 10.10
CA ILE A 97 -9.55 6.90 10.03
C ILE A 97 -9.70 5.72 10.98
N HIS A 98 -9.37 4.52 10.50
CA HIS A 98 -9.49 3.28 11.27
C HIS A 98 -8.16 2.55 11.34
N SER A 99 -7.83 2.04 12.52
CA SER A 99 -6.72 1.11 12.71
C SER A 99 -7.22 -0.33 12.54
N LYS A 100 -6.46 -1.13 11.79
CA LYS A 100 -6.54 -2.59 11.74
C LYS A 100 -5.24 -3.24 12.19
N LEU A 101 -4.41 -2.49 12.92
CA LEU A 101 -3.23 -3.05 13.58
C LEU A 101 -3.65 -4.18 14.54
N PRO A 102 -2.81 -5.23 14.71
CA PRO A 102 -3.11 -6.33 15.61
C PRO A 102 -2.96 -5.97 17.10
N PHE A 103 -2.84 -4.67 17.43
CA PHE A 103 -2.70 -4.15 18.79
C PHE A 103 -3.40 -2.79 18.93
N ASP A 104 -3.78 -2.45 20.16
CA ASP A 104 -4.49 -1.20 20.46
C ASP A 104 -3.60 0.02 20.26
N VAL A 105 -4.15 1.02 19.58
CA VAL A 105 -3.51 2.31 19.33
C VAL A 105 -4.51 3.45 19.46
N THR A 106 -4.01 4.61 19.86
CA THR A 106 -4.78 5.86 19.83
C THR A 106 -4.49 6.59 18.54
N ILE A 107 -5.51 6.83 17.73
CA ILE A 107 -5.37 7.58 16.47
C ILE A 107 -5.38 9.07 16.78
N VAL A 108 -4.33 9.77 16.37
CA VAL A 108 -4.21 11.22 16.49
C VAL A 108 -4.15 11.80 15.09
N ARG A 109 -5.20 12.51 14.69
CA ARG A 109 -5.20 13.23 13.42
C ARG A 109 -4.40 14.52 13.56
N GLN A 110 -3.50 14.76 12.61
CA GLN A 110 -2.85 16.05 12.45
C GLN A 110 -3.47 16.76 11.25
N ASP A 111 -4.24 17.80 11.54
CA ASP A 111 -4.70 18.73 10.50
C ASP A 111 -3.47 19.53 10.04
N GLY A 112 -3.10 19.34 8.77
CA GLY A 112 -2.03 20.09 8.11
C GLY A 112 -2.56 21.35 7.46
#